data_AF-A0AAD8NWS2-F1
#
_entry.id   AF-A0AAD8NWS2-F1
#
_cell.length_a   1.000
_cell.length_b   1.000
_cell.length_c   1.000
_cell.angle_alpha   90.00
_cell.angle_beta   90.00
_cell.angle_gamma   90.00
#
_symmetry.space_group_name_H-M   'P 1'
#
loop_
_entity.id
_entity.type
_entity.pdbx_description
1 polymer ?
#
loop_
_entity_poly.entity_id
_entity_poly.type
_entity_poly.pdbx_seq_one_letter_code
_entity_poly.pdbx_strand_id
1 'polypeptide(L)'
;MSIYSTYHGGDCGGDPPGGDWNQSSGCQGSGGTGKRSKNKNQNLKTVFKKNSRQLLEIAFEKGDKGTYTAVGLNSSNFNSLVGTLISKIPYHYHSWKEVPSEHTCTIFDELQEYFDVMRHLNGPGGSIIRNGLNTHFGLIYKDQKYKFGLKHFTLRGGKDNADALRQMPPSNYGDEEWRQFVDYRCSDKFQARSSANKGCRAKQQIVVRHGRKNLAQVRYDNRGVSPIELYRQMRVRNGEFTEPEAAQNYADMIQMRDDPLNTLTEDDIIQEVLGERRGWTRGVGQKLPQSAFASDSSSSNSRRYTEEEVQQMMASYTAPLWRKLNMTPPPFNVEADGDDDDDDDDDEEDN
;
A
#
# COMPACT_ATOMS: atom_id res chain seq x y z
N MET A 1 -10.62 -24.83 4.13
CA MET A 1 -10.86 -23.38 4.33
C MET A 1 -9.62 -22.61 3.95
N SER A 2 -9.76 -21.74 2.96
CA SER A 2 -8.67 -21.11 2.22
C SER A 2 -8.41 -19.72 2.77
N ILE A 3 -7.19 -19.45 3.26
CA ILE A 3 -6.74 -18.11 3.67
C ILE A 3 -5.58 -17.76 2.74
N TYR A 4 -5.85 -16.97 1.70
CA TYR A 4 -4.83 -16.53 0.74
C TYR A 4 -4.17 -15.22 1.19
N SER A 5 -2.86 -15.15 0.96
CA SER A 5 -2.02 -13.96 1.09
C SER A 5 -2.02 -13.20 -0.23
N THR A 6 -2.57 -11.98 -0.23
CA THR A 6 -2.34 -10.96 -1.26
C THR A 6 -2.37 -9.61 -0.55
N TYR A 7 -1.29 -8.83 -0.69
CA TYR A 7 -1.20 -7.47 -0.17
C TYR A 7 -2.15 -6.57 -0.98
N HIS A 8 -3.21 -6.10 -0.34
CA HIS A 8 -4.10 -5.07 -0.84
C HIS A 8 -3.89 -3.83 0.00
N GLY A 9 -3.50 -2.72 -0.62
CA GLY A 9 -3.69 -1.38 -0.06
C GLY A 9 -5.17 -1.01 -0.05
N GLY A 10 -6.00 -1.83 0.62
CA GLY A 10 -7.45 -1.79 0.61
C GLY A 10 -7.99 -2.97 1.41
N ASP A 11 -8.35 -2.70 2.66
CA ASP A 11 -8.77 -3.66 3.69
C ASP A 11 -10.22 -4.08 3.46
N CYS A 12 -10.45 -5.09 2.62
CA CYS A 12 -11.73 -5.80 2.50
C CYS A 12 -11.70 -7.07 3.36
N GLY A 13 -11.91 -6.90 4.67
CA GLY A 13 -12.06 -7.98 5.64
C GLY A 13 -13.28 -7.77 6.53
N GLY A 14 -14.48 -7.93 5.96
CA GLY A 14 -15.74 -8.06 6.70
C GLY A 14 -16.42 -9.39 6.34
N ASP A 15 -17.11 -10.00 7.30
CA ASP A 15 -18.01 -11.11 7.04
C ASP A 15 -19.11 -10.67 6.05
N PRO A 16 -19.47 -11.49 5.05
CA PRO A 16 -20.48 -11.12 4.08
C PRO A 16 -21.86 -11.02 4.77
N PRO A 17 -22.68 -10.02 4.42
CA PRO A 17 -24.09 -10.01 4.82
C PRO A 17 -24.77 -11.27 4.28
N GLY A 18 -25.57 -11.93 5.13
CA GLY A 18 -26.35 -13.11 4.76
C GLY A 18 -27.32 -12.78 3.63
N GLY A 19 -27.00 -13.21 2.43
CA GLY A 19 -27.86 -13.16 1.26
C GLY A 19 -27.67 -14.45 0.47
N ASP A 20 -28.78 -15.05 0.02
CA ASP A 20 -28.81 -16.30 -0.72
C ASP A 20 -27.86 -16.25 -1.93
N TRP A 21 -26.76 -16.98 -1.83
CA TRP A 21 -25.85 -17.20 -2.95
C TRP A 21 -26.54 -18.14 -3.95
N ASN A 22 -27.24 -17.54 -4.90
CA ASN A 22 -27.72 -18.22 -6.08
C ASN A 22 -26.52 -18.90 -6.78
N GLN A 23 -26.48 -20.23 -6.73
CA GLN A 23 -25.45 -21.05 -7.33
C GLN A 23 -25.56 -20.96 -8.86
N SER A 24 -24.70 -20.15 -9.46
CA SER A 24 -24.54 -20.12 -10.91
C SER A 24 -23.91 -21.44 -11.39
N SER A 25 -24.64 -22.12 -12.26
CA SER A 25 -24.32 -23.39 -12.91
C SER A 25 -22.98 -23.36 -13.65
N GLY A 26 -22.29 -24.52 -13.62
CA GLY A 26 -20.86 -24.66 -13.89
C GLY A 26 -20.44 -24.49 -15.35
N CYS A 27 -19.27 -23.88 -15.52
CA CYS A 27 -18.40 -24.08 -16.66
C CYS A 27 -17.47 -25.26 -16.35
N GLN A 28 -17.68 -26.39 -17.03
CA GLN A 28 -16.78 -27.54 -17.04
C GLN A 28 -15.46 -27.14 -17.72
N GLY A 29 -14.35 -27.24 -16.99
CA GLY A 29 -13.02 -26.97 -17.53
C GLY A 29 -11.91 -27.43 -16.59
N SER A 30 -11.35 -28.61 -16.88
CA SER A 30 -10.11 -29.20 -16.32
C SER A 30 -10.07 -29.45 -14.79
N GLY A 31 -10.32 -30.70 -14.43
CA GLY A 31 -10.10 -31.25 -13.09
C GLY A 31 -8.62 -31.24 -12.70
N GLY A 32 -8.26 -30.26 -11.88
CA GLY A 32 -7.02 -30.26 -11.11
C GLY A 32 -7.31 -29.65 -9.76
N THR A 33 -7.55 -30.48 -8.74
CA THR A 33 -7.55 -30.03 -7.34
C THR A 33 -6.11 -29.74 -6.95
N GLY A 34 -5.58 -28.62 -7.43
CA GLY A 34 -4.26 -28.11 -7.09
C GLY A 34 -4.21 -27.77 -5.60
N LYS A 35 -3.99 -28.77 -4.74
CA LYS A 35 -3.56 -28.56 -3.37
C LYS A 35 -2.23 -27.81 -3.45
N ARG A 36 -2.26 -26.50 -3.22
CA ARG A 36 -1.08 -25.65 -3.20
C ARG A 36 -0.13 -26.22 -2.13
N SER A 37 1.06 -26.65 -2.55
CA SER A 37 2.08 -27.21 -1.68
C SER A 37 2.39 -26.28 -0.49
N LYS A 38 2.73 -26.86 0.67
CA LYS A 38 3.19 -26.15 1.88
C LYS A 38 4.46 -25.31 1.63
N ASN A 39 5.13 -25.52 0.50
CA ASN A 39 6.35 -24.81 0.17
C ASN A 39 6.06 -23.40 -0.37
N LYS A 40 6.26 -22.39 0.49
CA LYS A 40 6.23 -20.98 0.11
C LYS A 40 7.32 -20.67 -0.94
N ASN A 41 7.06 -19.69 -1.81
CA ASN A 41 8.01 -19.15 -2.82
C ASN A 41 8.59 -20.15 -3.85
N GLN A 42 7.91 -21.26 -4.14
CA GLN A 42 8.36 -22.22 -5.17
C GLN A 42 8.46 -21.61 -6.57
N ASN A 43 7.55 -20.69 -6.91
CA ASN A 43 7.61 -19.98 -8.18
C ASN A 43 8.89 -19.13 -8.28
N LEU A 44 9.22 -18.36 -7.23
CA LEU A 44 10.47 -17.60 -7.15
C LEU A 44 11.68 -18.51 -7.37
N LYS A 45 11.78 -19.62 -6.63
CA LYS A 45 12.89 -20.57 -6.76
C LYS A 45 12.99 -21.15 -8.18
N THR A 46 11.85 -21.43 -8.81
CA THR A 46 11.80 -21.93 -10.19
C THR A 46 12.26 -20.88 -11.19
N VAL A 47 11.77 -19.65 -11.08
CA VAL A 47 12.16 -18.53 -11.95
C VAL A 47 13.65 -18.21 -11.78
N PHE A 48 14.15 -18.14 -10.55
CA PHE A 48 15.56 -17.92 -10.25
C PHE A 48 16.46 -19.01 -10.85
N LYS A 49 16.08 -20.29 -10.71
CA LYS A 49 16.80 -21.41 -11.32
C LYS A 49 16.81 -21.34 -12.85
N LYS A 50 15.68 -20.97 -13.47
CA LYS A 50 15.56 -20.78 -14.93
C LYS A 50 16.39 -19.60 -15.42
N ASN A 51 16.54 -18.56 -14.61
CA ASN A 51 17.40 -17.41 -14.87
C ASN A 51 18.88 -17.68 -14.53
N SER A 52 19.33 -18.94 -14.63
CA SER A 52 20.71 -19.35 -14.31
C SER A 52 21.21 -18.91 -12.93
N ARG A 53 20.30 -18.74 -11.95
CA ARG A 53 20.59 -18.21 -10.60
C ARG A 53 21.21 -16.81 -10.60
N GLN A 54 20.97 -16.04 -11.65
CA GLN A 54 21.27 -14.61 -11.66
C GLN A 54 20.16 -13.83 -10.97
N LEU A 55 20.55 -12.72 -10.35
CA LEU A 55 19.63 -11.80 -9.68
C LEU A 55 18.49 -11.40 -10.62
N LEU A 56 17.26 -11.50 -10.11
CA LEU A 56 16.06 -11.14 -10.84
C LEU A 56 15.88 -9.62 -10.80
N GLU A 57 15.68 -9.03 -11.97
CA GLU A 57 15.40 -7.60 -12.09
C GLU A 57 14.12 -7.24 -11.32
N ILE A 58 14.21 -6.19 -10.49
CA ILE A 58 13.07 -5.56 -9.83
C ILE A 58 13.05 -4.06 -10.13
N ALA A 59 11.86 -3.50 -10.31
CA ALA A 59 11.68 -2.05 -10.39
C ALA A 59 10.95 -1.54 -9.16
N PHE A 60 11.08 -0.24 -8.90
CA PHE A 60 10.31 0.44 -7.86
C PHE A 60 9.49 1.55 -8.50
N GLU A 61 8.27 1.75 -8.02
CA GLU A 61 7.43 2.85 -8.46
C GLU A 61 8.06 4.17 -7.98
N LYS A 62 8.90 4.75 -8.84
CA LYS A 62 9.57 6.06 -8.66
C LYS A 62 8.73 7.23 -9.17
N GLY A 63 7.63 6.95 -9.88
CA GLY A 63 6.75 7.95 -10.45
C GLY A 63 5.98 8.72 -9.39
N ASP A 64 5.11 9.60 -9.88
CA ASP A 64 4.51 10.76 -9.22
C ASP A 64 3.96 10.53 -7.78
N LYS A 65 3.61 9.30 -7.40
CA LYS A 65 2.98 8.95 -6.11
C LYS A 65 3.94 8.52 -4.99
N GLY A 66 5.24 8.39 -5.26
CA GLY A 66 6.27 8.20 -4.21
C GLY A 66 6.07 6.99 -3.28
N THR A 67 5.39 5.94 -3.73
CA THR A 67 5.14 4.75 -2.87
C THR A 67 6.38 3.88 -2.75
N TYR A 68 7.28 3.93 -3.74
CA TYR A 68 8.46 3.08 -3.90
C TYR A 68 8.13 1.59 -3.69
N THR A 69 6.90 1.19 -4.04
CA THR A 69 6.47 -0.21 -4.01
C THR A 69 7.19 -0.97 -5.11
N ALA A 70 7.54 -2.23 -4.84
CA ALA A 70 8.12 -3.12 -5.84
C ALA A 70 7.13 -3.37 -6.99
N VAL A 71 7.58 -3.16 -8.22
CA VAL A 71 6.82 -3.25 -9.47
C VAL A 71 7.65 -3.94 -10.55
N GLY A 72 6.99 -4.31 -11.65
CA GLY A 72 7.61 -5.02 -12.77
C GLY A 72 7.42 -6.53 -12.70
N LEU A 73 8.10 -7.25 -13.61
CA LEU A 73 7.86 -8.67 -13.87
C LEU A 73 7.96 -9.55 -12.62
N ASN A 74 8.95 -9.28 -11.77
CA ASN A 74 9.24 -10.09 -10.59
C ASN A 74 8.59 -9.56 -9.30
N SER A 75 7.78 -8.51 -9.35
CA SER A 75 7.17 -7.87 -8.15
C SER A 75 6.29 -8.81 -7.34
N SER A 76 5.54 -9.70 -8.01
CA SER A 76 4.70 -10.69 -7.33
C SER A 76 5.53 -11.69 -6.51
N ASN A 77 6.66 -12.14 -7.08
CA ASN A 77 7.60 -13.01 -6.37
C ASN A 77 8.30 -12.26 -5.23
N PHE A 78 8.68 -11.00 -5.45
CA PHE A 78 9.26 -10.12 -4.44
C PHE A 78 8.32 -9.97 -3.24
N ASN A 79 7.09 -9.54 -3.47
CA ASN A 79 6.07 -9.35 -2.43
C ASN A 79 5.73 -10.66 -1.71
N SER A 80 5.75 -11.80 -2.40
CA SER A 80 5.55 -13.12 -1.80
C SER A 80 6.70 -13.52 -0.88
N LEU A 81 7.94 -13.22 -1.26
CA LEU A 81 9.10 -13.43 -0.41
C LEU A 81 9.01 -12.53 0.83
N VAL A 82 8.84 -11.22 0.66
CA VAL A 82 8.66 -10.26 1.76
C VAL A 82 7.59 -10.74 2.74
N GLY A 83 6.41 -11.13 2.25
CA GLY A 83 5.35 -11.67 3.10
C GLY A 83 5.75 -12.94 3.85
N THR A 84 6.56 -13.80 3.23
CA THR A 84 7.10 -14.99 3.90
C THR A 84 8.09 -14.64 4.99
N LEU A 85 8.98 -13.69 4.75
CA LEU A 85 10.00 -13.25 5.72
C LEU A 85 9.35 -12.60 6.93
N ILE A 86 8.44 -11.65 6.68
CA ILE A 86 7.69 -10.97 7.74
C ILE A 86 6.86 -11.96 8.57
N SER A 87 6.36 -13.04 7.96
CA SER A 87 5.60 -14.06 8.71
C SER A 87 6.41 -14.84 9.75
N LYS A 88 7.74 -14.72 9.73
CA LYS A 88 8.64 -15.31 10.72
C LYS A 88 8.81 -14.40 11.96
N ILE A 89 8.40 -13.12 11.88
CA ILE A 89 8.57 -12.14 12.95
C ILE A 89 7.43 -12.31 13.97
N PRO A 90 7.73 -12.32 15.29
CA PRO A 90 6.71 -12.36 16.33
C PRO A 90 5.74 -11.17 16.24
N TYR A 91 4.47 -11.39 16.58
CA TYR A 91 3.40 -10.40 16.48
C TYR A 91 3.15 -9.61 17.78
N HIS A 92 3.93 -9.84 18.83
CA HIS A 92 3.73 -9.17 20.13
C HIS A 92 4.10 -7.69 20.05
N TYR A 93 5.12 -7.30 19.26
CA TYR A 93 5.45 -5.89 19.00
C TYR A 93 4.24 -5.09 18.54
N HIS A 94 3.93 -3.96 19.19
CA HIS A 94 2.67 -3.24 18.96
C HIS A 94 2.63 -2.60 17.57
N SER A 95 3.79 -2.18 17.07
CA SER A 95 3.96 -1.57 15.75
C SER A 95 5.23 -2.06 15.06
N TRP A 96 5.32 -1.88 13.74
CA TRP A 96 6.52 -2.22 12.97
C TRP A 96 7.76 -1.44 13.45
N LYS A 97 7.58 -0.22 13.98
CA LYS A 97 8.67 0.61 14.50
C LYS A 97 9.33 0.03 15.75
N GLU A 98 8.61 -0.83 16.48
CA GLU A 98 9.12 -1.51 17.68
C GLU A 98 9.80 -2.84 17.35
N VAL A 99 9.74 -3.31 16.09
CA VAL A 99 10.39 -4.55 15.69
C VAL A 99 11.91 -4.33 15.70
N PRO A 100 12.67 -5.12 16.48
CA PRO A 100 14.12 -5.00 16.57
C PRO A 100 14.83 -5.11 15.22
N SER A 101 15.96 -4.40 15.12
CA SER A 101 16.74 -4.33 13.87
C SER A 101 17.22 -5.70 13.39
N GLU A 102 17.48 -6.63 14.31
CA GLU A 102 17.87 -8.03 14.04
C GLU A 102 16.87 -8.78 13.14
N HIS A 103 15.56 -8.48 13.25
CA HIS A 103 14.57 -9.06 12.36
C HIS A 103 14.57 -8.33 11.02
N THR A 104 14.66 -7.01 11.04
CA THR A 104 14.55 -6.19 9.83
C THR A 104 15.75 -6.32 8.89
N CYS A 105 16.97 -6.52 9.40
CA CYS A 105 18.17 -6.66 8.57
C CYS A 105 18.14 -7.94 7.73
N THR A 106 17.70 -9.06 8.33
CA THR A 106 17.60 -10.35 7.63
C THR A 106 16.66 -10.33 6.43
N ILE A 107 15.68 -9.41 6.42
CA ILE A 107 14.78 -9.24 5.28
C ILE A 107 15.56 -8.78 4.05
N PHE A 108 16.43 -7.78 4.20
CA PHE A 108 17.22 -7.28 3.09
C PHE A 108 18.25 -8.31 2.61
N ASP A 109 18.84 -9.07 3.53
CA ASP A 109 19.80 -10.15 3.22
C ASP A 109 19.16 -11.27 2.39
N GLU A 110 17.95 -11.71 2.74
CA GLU A 110 17.23 -12.71 1.95
C GLU A 110 16.72 -12.13 0.61
N LEU A 111 16.37 -10.84 0.54
CA LEU A 111 15.94 -10.21 -0.71
C LEU A 111 17.08 -10.08 -1.73
N GLN A 112 18.29 -9.71 -1.29
CA GLN A 112 19.44 -9.56 -2.19
C GLN A 112 19.97 -10.89 -2.74
N GLU A 113 19.60 -12.03 -2.16
CA GLU A 113 19.95 -13.35 -2.71
C GLU A 113 19.25 -13.61 -4.05
N TYR A 114 18.03 -13.07 -4.21
CA TYR A 114 17.18 -13.38 -5.37
C TYR A 114 16.98 -12.21 -6.33
N PHE A 115 17.09 -10.96 -5.86
CA PHE A 115 16.73 -9.76 -6.61
C PHE A 115 17.88 -8.76 -6.64
N ASP A 116 17.97 -7.94 -7.69
CA ASP A 116 18.99 -6.90 -7.84
C ASP A 116 18.73 -5.65 -6.97
N VAL A 117 18.14 -5.83 -5.78
CA VAL A 117 17.71 -4.76 -4.86
C VAL A 117 18.85 -3.81 -4.50
N MET A 118 20.07 -4.32 -4.30
CA MET A 118 21.21 -3.50 -3.92
C MET A 118 21.63 -2.50 -5.00
N ARG A 119 21.37 -2.79 -6.28
CA ARG A 119 21.55 -1.83 -7.37
C ARG A 119 20.70 -0.57 -7.16
N HIS A 120 19.51 -0.72 -6.60
CA HIS A 120 18.59 0.38 -6.33
C HIS A 120 18.89 1.08 -4.99
N LEU A 121 19.23 0.31 -3.95
CA LEU A 121 19.52 0.86 -2.63
C LEU A 121 20.84 1.63 -2.57
N ASN A 122 21.81 1.26 -3.39
CA ASN A 122 23.11 1.93 -3.47
C ASN A 122 23.13 3.04 -4.55
N GLY A 123 22.08 3.15 -5.35
CA GLY A 123 21.95 4.17 -6.40
C GLY A 123 21.34 5.48 -5.89
N PRO A 124 21.22 6.49 -6.78
CA PRO A 124 20.52 7.73 -6.48
C PRO A 124 19.07 7.47 -6.00
N GLY A 125 18.69 8.10 -4.89
CA GLY A 125 17.38 7.90 -4.25
C GLY A 125 17.24 6.59 -3.47
N GLY A 126 18.33 5.85 -3.24
CA GLY A 126 18.32 4.58 -2.52
C GLY A 126 17.79 4.67 -1.08
N SER A 127 18.02 5.79 -0.39
CA SER A 127 17.45 6.06 0.94
C SER A 127 15.92 6.15 0.91
N ILE A 128 15.35 6.73 -0.14
CA ILE A 128 13.91 6.88 -0.30
C ILE A 128 13.27 5.52 -0.62
N ILE A 129 13.90 4.73 -1.48
CA ILE A 129 13.48 3.34 -1.76
C ILE A 129 13.52 2.50 -0.48
N ARG A 130 14.57 2.64 0.33
CA ARG A 130 14.69 1.96 1.62
C ARG A 130 13.55 2.34 2.56
N ASN A 131 13.20 3.62 2.64
CA ASN A 131 12.09 4.10 3.47
C ASN A 131 10.72 3.58 2.97
N GLY A 132 10.50 3.56 1.65
CA GLY A 132 9.28 3.01 1.07
C GLY A 132 9.15 1.50 1.28
N LEU A 133 10.24 0.75 1.13
CA LEU A 133 10.29 -0.67 1.47
C LEU A 133 10.00 -0.90 2.96
N ASN A 134 10.59 -0.11 3.85
CA ASN A 134 10.33 -0.23 5.28
C ASN A 134 8.86 0.04 5.63
N THR A 135 8.26 1.05 4.98
CA THR A 135 6.83 1.35 5.08
C THR A 135 5.98 0.17 4.59
N HIS A 136 6.35 -0.41 3.45
CA HIS A 136 5.69 -1.57 2.89
C HIS A 136 5.76 -2.80 3.81
N PHE A 137 6.92 -3.04 4.44
CA PHE A 137 7.09 -4.11 5.42
C PHE A 137 6.15 -3.92 6.62
N GLY A 138 6.05 -2.69 7.14
CA GLY A 138 5.13 -2.39 8.23
C GLY A 138 3.66 -2.62 7.88
N LEU A 139 3.26 -2.34 6.63
CA LEU A 139 1.90 -2.63 6.15
C LEU A 139 1.63 -4.14 6.06
N ILE A 140 2.57 -4.92 5.55
CA ILE A 140 2.46 -6.39 5.51
C ILE A 140 2.42 -6.97 6.92
N TYR A 141 3.29 -6.51 7.82
CA TYR A 141 3.32 -6.96 9.21
C TYR A 141 1.98 -6.71 9.90
N LYS A 142 1.40 -5.51 9.73
CA LYS A 142 0.08 -5.16 10.29
C LYS A 142 -1.03 -6.10 9.79
N ASP A 143 -1.07 -6.38 8.48
CA ASP A 143 -2.07 -7.28 7.87
C ASP A 143 -1.92 -8.72 8.39
N GLN A 144 -0.70 -9.23 8.45
CA GLN A 144 -0.46 -10.58 8.95
C GLN A 144 -0.75 -10.70 10.45
N LYS A 145 -0.38 -9.69 11.24
CA LYS A 145 -0.73 -9.58 12.67
C LYS A 145 -2.24 -9.59 12.87
N TYR A 146 -2.98 -8.87 12.01
CA TYR A 146 -4.44 -8.89 12.03
C TYR A 146 -4.99 -10.30 11.76
N LYS A 147 -4.54 -10.96 10.69
CA LYS A 147 -4.98 -12.33 10.34
C LYS A 147 -4.64 -13.35 11.42
N PHE A 148 -3.45 -13.24 11.99
CA PHE A 148 -3.02 -14.05 13.13
C PHE A 148 -3.95 -13.83 14.32
N GLY A 149 -4.20 -12.58 14.69
CA GLY A 149 -5.12 -12.22 15.78
C GLY A 149 -6.55 -12.66 15.53
N LEU A 150 -7.06 -12.56 14.30
CA LEU A 150 -8.40 -13.03 13.95
C LEU A 150 -8.52 -14.53 14.24
N LYS A 151 -7.56 -15.32 13.75
CA LYS A 151 -7.56 -16.78 13.87
C LYS A 151 -7.35 -17.28 15.30
N HIS A 152 -6.41 -16.67 16.02
CA HIS A 152 -5.93 -17.20 17.30
C HIS A 152 -6.51 -16.48 18.52
N PHE A 153 -7.06 -15.28 18.35
CA PHE A 153 -7.66 -14.51 19.44
C PHE A 153 -9.17 -14.29 19.20
N THR A 154 -9.55 -13.55 18.15
CA THR A 154 -10.96 -13.14 17.95
C THR A 154 -11.90 -14.32 17.76
N LEU A 155 -11.59 -15.25 16.85
CA LEU A 155 -12.43 -16.43 16.59
C LEU A 155 -12.48 -17.44 17.76
N ARG A 156 -11.71 -17.20 18.81
CA ARG A 156 -11.64 -18.04 20.02
C ARG A 156 -12.22 -17.35 21.26
N GLY A 157 -13.10 -16.37 21.07
CA GLY A 157 -13.77 -15.63 22.15
C GLY A 157 -13.11 -14.31 22.52
N GLY A 158 -11.94 -13.99 21.95
CA GLY A 158 -11.30 -12.69 22.11
C GLY A 158 -11.13 -12.27 23.57
N LYS A 159 -11.52 -11.03 23.89
CA LYS A 159 -11.35 -10.45 25.23
C LYS A 159 -12.12 -11.22 26.30
N ASP A 160 -13.31 -11.71 25.97
CA ASP A 160 -14.19 -12.43 26.90
C ASP A 160 -13.60 -13.79 27.33
N ASN A 161 -12.65 -14.31 26.55
CA ASN A 161 -11.94 -15.56 26.83
C ASN A 161 -10.44 -15.35 27.06
N ALA A 162 -10.02 -14.14 27.44
CA ALA A 162 -8.60 -13.76 27.50
C ALA A 162 -7.79 -14.65 28.46
N ASP A 163 -8.33 -15.00 29.63
CA ASP A 163 -7.63 -15.80 30.63
C ASP A 163 -7.29 -17.21 30.13
N ALA A 164 -8.24 -17.87 29.47
CA ALA A 164 -8.00 -19.16 28.84
C ALA A 164 -7.04 -19.02 27.65
N LEU A 165 -7.21 -17.96 26.85
CA LEU A 165 -6.35 -17.72 25.71
C LEU A 165 -4.89 -17.57 26.11
N ARG A 166 -4.54 -16.88 27.20
CA ARG A 166 -3.16 -16.75 27.70
C ARG A 166 -2.44 -18.09 27.89
N GLN A 167 -3.18 -19.15 28.22
CA GLN A 167 -2.66 -20.50 28.45
C GLN A 167 -2.65 -21.37 27.19
N MET A 168 -3.18 -20.87 26.07
CA MET A 168 -3.33 -21.60 24.81
C MET A 168 -2.56 -20.95 23.65
N PRO A 169 -1.22 -20.86 23.74
CA PRO A 169 -0.42 -20.31 22.66
C PRO A 169 -0.57 -21.15 21.37
N PRO A 170 -0.52 -20.53 20.18
CA PRO A 170 -0.41 -21.26 18.92
C PRO A 170 0.86 -22.12 18.90
N SER A 171 0.80 -23.30 18.26
CA SER A 171 1.86 -24.32 18.31
C SER A 171 3.29 -23.87 17.93
N ASN A 172 3.42 -22.75 17.21
CA ASN A 172 4.70 -22.23 16.71
C ASN A 172 4.96 -20.81 17.23
N TYR A 173 4.47 -20.48 18.42
CA TYR A 173 4.57 -19.15 18.99
C TYR A 173 4.94 -19.27 20.47
N GLY A 174 5.90 -18.47 20.93
CA GLY A 174 6.39 -18.56 22.31
C GLY A 174 5.35 -18.10 23.33
N ASP A 175 5.37 -18.73 24.50
CA ASP A 175 4.38 -18.53 25.55
C ASP A 175 4.37 -17.09 26.06
N GLU A 176 5.55 -16.48 26.19
CA GLU A 176 5.71 -15.12 26.71
C GLU A 176 5.24 -14.09 25.69
N GLU A 177 5.69 -14.22 24.44
CA GLU A 177 5.23 -13.36 23.34
C GLU A 177 3.72 -13.48 23.15
N TRP A 178 3.15 -14.66 23.39
CA TRP A 178 1.71 -14.87 23.28
C TRP A 178 0.94 -14.14 24.37
N ARG A 179 1.39 -14.23 25.62
CA ARG A 179 0.80 -13.47 26.73
C ARG A 179 0.82 -11.98 26.46
N GLN A 180 1.97 -11.44 26.04
CA GLN A 180 2.10 -10.04 25.67
C GLN A 180 1.14 -9.63 24.54
N PHE A 181 0.98 -10.49 23.52
CA PHE A 181 0.02 -10.25 22.45
C PHE A 181 -1.43 -10.21 22.97
N VAL A 182 -1.82 -11.15 23.82
CA VAL A 182 -3.17 -11.20 24.42
C VAL A 182 -3.43 -9.98 25.30
N ASP A 183 -2.49 -9.61 26.16
CA ASP A 183 -2.60 -8.46 27.06
C ASP A 183 -2.74 -7.16 26.27
N TYR A 184 -1.92 -6.97 25.24
CA TYR A 184 -2.05 -5.82 24.35
C TYR A 184 -3.42 -5.76 23.68
N ARG A 185 -3.93 -6.90 23.19
CA ARG A 185 -5.25 -6.96 22.52
C ARG A 185 -6.39 -6.70 23.50
N CYS A 186 -6.21 -6.96 24.79
CA CYS A 186 -7.20 -6.67 25.83
C CYS A 186 -7.08 -5.26 26.41
N SER A 187 -5.95 -4.57 26.21
CA SER A 187 -5.70 -3.22 26.73
C SER A 187 -6.72 -2.19 26.23
N ASP A 188 -7.05 -1.22 27.10
CA ASP A 188 -8.01 -0.16 26.77
C ASP A 188 -7.56 0.68 25.58
N LYS A 189 -6.25 0.96 25.50
CA LYS A 189 -5.63 1.65 24.36
C LYS A 189 -5.92 0.95 23.04
N PHE A 190 -5.80 -0.38 23.00
CA PHE A 190 -6.11 -1.13 21.78
C PHE A 190 -7.60 -1.10 21.48
N GLN A 191 -8.45 -1.29 22.49
CA GLN A 191 -9.91 -1.34 22.34
C GLN A 191 -10.48 -0.02 21.83
N ALA A 192 -10.08 1.11 22.41
CA ALA A 192 -10.47 2.45 21.98
C ALA A 192 -10.10 2.67 20.50
N ARG A 193 -8.84 2.39 20.13
CA ARG A 193 -8.38 2.53 18.74
C ARG A 193 -9.10 1.57 17.79
N SER A 194 -9.40 0.35 18.21
CA SER A 194 -10.13 -0.64 17.41
C SER A 194 -11.57 -0.18 17.13
N SER A 195 -12.24 0.39 18.14
CA SER A 195 -13.59 0.95 18.03
C SER A 195 -13.62 2.15 17.08
N ALA A 196 -12.73 3.13 17.27
CA ALA A 196 -12.60 4.31 16.40
C ALA A 196 -12.36 3.90 14.94
N ASN A 197 -11.41 2.98 14.71
CA ASN A 197 -11.12 2.48 13.37
C ASN A 197 -12.30 1.72 12.74
N LYS A 198 -13.13 1.03 13.54
CA LYS A 198 -14.37 0.40 13.05
C LYS A 198 -15.37 1.44 12.58
N GLY A 199 -15.53 2.54 13.34
CA GLY A 199 -16.33 3.69 12.92
C GLY A 199 -15.83 4.32 11.62
N CYS A 200 -14.52 4.55 11.50
CA CYS A 200 -13.93 5.06 10.25
C CYS A 200 -14.13 4.13 9.06
N ARG A 201 -14.03 2.81 9.25
CA ARG A 201 -14.27 1.81 8.20
C ARG A 201 -15.72 1.79 7.73
N ALA A 202 -16.68 1.95 8.64
CA ALA A 202 -18.11 1.98 8.28
C ALA A 202 -18.46 3.13 7.32
N LYS A 203 -17.65 4.20 7.30
CA LYS A 203 -17.81 5.36 6.39
C LYS A 203 -17.22 5.12 4.98
N GLN A 204 -16.58 3.98 4.71
CA GLN A 204 -15.99 3.70 3.40
C GLN A 204 -17.03 3.16 2.42
N GLN A 205 -17.47 4.00 1.48
CA GLN A 205 -18.55 3.68 0.52
C GLN A 205 -18.04 3.09 -0.81
N ILE A 206 -16.80 3.36 -1.21
CA ILE A 206 -16.30 2.94 -2.54
C ILE A 206 -15.36 1.75 -2.41
N VAL A 207 -15.76 0.62 -3.01
CA VAL A 207 -14.94 -0.58 -3.12
C VAL A 207 -13.97 -0.44 -4.30
N VAL A 208 -12.72 -0.84 -4.05
CA VAL A 208 -11.62 -0.75 -5.00
C VAL A 208 -11.45 -2.11 -5.71
N ARG A 209 -11.51 -2.16 -7.04
CA ARG A 209 -11.59 -3.41 -7.85
C ARG A 209 -10.37 -3.70 -8.73
N HIS A 210 -9.15 -3.71 -8.17
CA HIS A 210 -7.90 -3.93 -8.94
C HIS A 210 -7.50 -5.40 -9.17
N GLY A 211 -8.36 -6.36 -8.81
CA GLY A 211 -8.00 -7.78 -8.83
C GLY A 211 -6.83 -8.11 -7.90
N ARG A 212 -5.99 -9.08 -8.28
CA ARG A 212 -4.85 -9.55 -7.46
C ARG A 212 -3.59 -8.68 -7.54
N LYS A 213 -3.56 -7.69 -8.45
CA LYS A 213 -2.42 -6.78 -8.59
C LYS A 213 -2.55 -5.66 -7.57
N ASN A 214 -1.43 -5.31 -6.93
CA ASN A 214 -1.41 -4.07 -6.15
C ASN A 214 -1.56 -2.88 -7.13
N LEU A 215 -2.07 -1.76 -6.63
CA LEU A 215 -2.38 -0.62 -7.49
C LEU A 215 -1.12 0.00 -8.13
N ALA A 216 0.03 -0.03 -7.44
CA ALA A 216 1.31 0.41 -8.01
C ALA A 216 1.68 -0.40 -9.26
N GLN A 217 1.46 -1.72 -9.22
CA GLN A 217 1.65 -2.62 -10.36
C GLN A 217 0.62 -2.35 -11.47
N VAL A 218 -0.63 -2.10 -11.11
CA VAL A 218 -1.67 -1.72 -12.10
C VAL A 218 -1.27 -0.43 -12.83
N ARG A 219 -0.78 0.58 -12.12
CA ARG A 219 -0.26 1.80 -12.74
C ARG A 219 0.97 1.53 -13.58
N TYR A 220 1.91 0.74 -13.08
CA TYR A 220 3.13 0.35 -13.81
C TYR A 220 2.81 -0.33 -15.14
N ASP A 221 1.80 -1.21 -15.16
CA ASP A 221 1.36 -1.94 -16.35
C ASP A 221 0.59 -1.03 -17.33
N ASN A 222 -0.09 0.00 -16.83
CA ASN A 222 -0.90 0.94 -17.61
C ASN A 222 -0.24 2.33 -17.75
N ARG A 223 1.09 2.40 -17.76
CA ARG A 223 1.79 3.67 -17.98
C ARG A 223 1.44 4.24 -19.35
N GLY A 224 1.10 5.52 -19.37
CA GLY A 224 0.59 6.21 -20.56
C GLY A 224 -0.94 6.18 -20.71
N VAL A 225 -1.67 5.50 -19.82
CA VAL A 225 -3.13 5.60 -19.72
C VAL A 225 -3.49 6.74 -18.77
N SER A 226 -4.50 7.54 -19.15
CA SER A 226 -4.96 8.67 -18.34
C SER A 226 -5.69 8.19 -17.07
N PRO A 227 -5.71 8.96 -15.97
CA PRO A 227 -6.41 8.59 -14.73
C PRO A 227 -7.89 8.21 -14.94
N ILE A 228 -8.62 8.93 -15.81
CA ILE A 228 -10.05 8.67 -16.07
C ILE A 228 -10.22 7.34 -16.83
N GLU A 229 -9.39 7.08 -17.83
CA GLU A 229 -9.46 5.80 -18.55
C GLU A 229 -9.03 4.63 -17.67
N LEU A 230 -8.04 4.83 -16.79
CA LEU A 230 -7.64 3.84 -15.81
C LEU A 230 -8.82 3.51 -14.85
N TYR A 231 -9.56 4.52 -14.39
CA TYR A 231 -10.77 4.32 -13.58
C TYR A 231 -11.78 3.39 -14.29
N ARG A 232 -12.03 3.61 -15.58
CA ARG A 232 -12.91 2.78 -16.41
C ARG A 232 -12.38 1.36 -16.55
N GLN A 233 -11.13 1.18 -16.94
CA GLN A 233 -10.53 -0.15 -17.14
C GLN A 233 -10.62 -1.03 -15.89
N MET A 234 -10.53 -0.43 -14.70
CA MET A 234 -10.63 -1.15 -13.42
C MET A 234 -12.07 -1.51 -13.03
N ARG A 235 -13.08 -0.97 -13.71
CA ARG A 235 -14.51 -1.10 -13.37
C ARG A 235 -15.36 -1.71 -14.47
N VAL A 236 -14.76 -2.00 -15.62
CA VAL A 236 -15.38 -2.70 -16.74
C VAL A 236 -15.00 -4.17 -16.74
N ARG A 237 -15.98 -5.05 -16.93
CA ARG A 237 -15.79 -6.48 -17.14
C ARG A 237 -16.64 -6.92 -18.34
N ASN A 238 -16.02 -7.64 -19.28
CA ASN A 238 -16.68 -8.06 -20.53
C ASN A 238 -17.27 -6.89 -21.36
N GLY A 239 -16.70 -5.69 -21.25
CA GLY A 239 -17.15 -4.50 -21.97
C GLY A 239 -18.22 -3.67 -21.25
N GLU A 240 -18.77 -4.16 -20.13
CA GLU A 240 -19.79 -3.46 -19.35
C GLU A 240 -19.28 -3.03 -17.97
N PHE A 241 -19.80 -1.91 -17.45
CA PHE A 241 -19.53 -1.50 -16.09
C PHE A 241 -20.12 -2.49 -15.10
N THR A 242 -19.34 -2.82 -14.06
CA THR A 242 -19.77 -3.79 -13.05
C THR A 242 -20.88 -3.24 -12.14
N GLU A 243 -20.99 -1.92 -12.02
CA GLU A 243 -21.91 -1.21 -11.14
C GLU A 243 -22.51 0.01 -11.87
N PRO A 244 -23.82 0.29 -11.74
CA PRO A 244 -24.44 1.45 -12.38
C PRO A 244 -23.85 2.79 -11.92
N GLU A 245 -23.52 2.92 -10.64
CA GLU A 245 -22.87 4.10 -10.07
C GLU A 245 -21.49 4.35 -10.71
N ALA A 246 -20.72 3.28 -10.97
CA ALA A 246 -19.44 3.40 -11.64
C ALA A 246 -19.57 3.92 -13.08
N ALA A 247 -20.65 3.55 -13.77
CA ALA A 247 -20.95 4.04 -15.11
C ALA A 247 -21.34 5.52 -15.08
N GLN A 248 -22.17 5.93 -14.12
CA GLN A 248 -22.56 7.34 -13.94
C GLN A 248 -21.35 8.21 -13.61
N ASN A 249 -20.54 7.81 -12.62
CA ASN A 249 -19.32 8.53 -12.27
C ASN A 249 -18.37 8.68 -13.47
N TYR A 250 -18.25 7.64 -14.31
CA TYR A 250 -17.44 7.76 -15.52
C TYR A 250 -18.05 8.74 -16.53
N ALA A 251 -19.38 8.73 -16.71
CA ALA A 251 -20.05 9.69 -17.58
C ALA A 251 -19.83 11.14 -17.10
N ASP A 252 -19.94 11.38 -15.79
CA ASP A 252 -19.72 12.69 -15.18
C ASP A 252 -18.26 13.15 -15.38
N MET A 253 -17.28 12.25 -15.19
CA MET A 253 -15.86 12.55 -15.45
C MET A 253 -15.60 12.93 -16.92
N ILE A 254 -16.22 12.22 -17.87
CA ILE A 254 -16.07 12.51 -19.30
C ILE A 254 -16.73 13.84 -19.65
N GLN A 255 -17.92 14.11 -19.11
CA GLN A 255 -18.60 15.38 -19.30
C GLN A 255 -17.76 16.55 -18.80
N MET A 256 -17.15 16.44 -17.62
CA MET A 256 -16.26 17.47 -17.09
C MET A 256 -14.98 17.61 -17.90
N ARG A 257 -14.37 16.52 -18.36
CA ARG A 257 -13.14 16.55 -19.16
C ARG A 257 -13.35 17.19 -20.53
N ASP A 258 -14.49 16.92 -21.15
CA ASP A 258 -14.81 17.38 -22.50
C ASP A 258 -15.45 18.79 -22.51
N ASP A 259 -15.70 19.39 -21.34
CA ASP A 259 -16.17 20.78 -21.21
C ASP A 259 -15.02 21.75 -21.57
N PRO A 260 -15.16 22.57 -22.62
CA PRO A 260 -14.11 23.50 -23.06
C PRO A 260 -13.81 24.62 -22.06
N LEU A 261 -14.67 24.85 -21.06
CA LEU A 261 -14.45 25.82 -19.98
C LEU A 261 -13.72 25.22 -18.78
N ASN A 262 -13.59 23.90 -18.72
CA ASN A 262 -12.94 23.23 -17.60
C ASN A 262 -11.42 23.25 -17.75
N THR A 263 -10.73 23.69 -16.69
CA THR A 263 -9.27 23.77 -16.61
C THR A 263 -8.68 22.76 -15.62
N LEU A 264 -9.52 21.93 -15.00
CA LEU A 264 -9.12 20.93 -14.02
C LEU A 264 -8.29 19.82 -14.68
N THR A 265 -7.33 19.28 -13.92
CA THR A 265 -6.62 18.07 -14.34
C THR A 265 -7.53 16.85 -14.21
N GLU A 266 -7.21 15.75 -14.90
CA GLU A 266 -8.00 14.51 -14.75
C GLU A 266 -8.03 13.99 -13.30
N ASP A 267 -6.97 14.20 -12.51
CA ASP A 267 -6.96 13.80 -11.10
C ASP A 267 -7.93 14.66 -10.26
N ASP A 268 -8.06 15.95 -10.57
CA ASP A 268 -8.99 16.88 -9.91
C ASP A 268 -10.44 16.57 -10.29
N ILE A 269 -10.70 16.28 -11.58
CA ILE A 269 -12.03 15.84 -12.06
C ILE A 269 -12.47 14.56 -11.33
N ILE A 270 -11.57 13.58 -11.20
CA ILE A 270 -11.88 12.34 -10.48
C ILE A 270 -12.17 12.62 -9.00
N GLN A 271 -11.45 13.56 -8.39
CA GLN A 271 -11.67 13.96 -7.01
C GLN A 271 -13.03 14.64 -6.82
N GLU A 272 -13.44 15.49 -7.76
CA GLU A 272 -14.74 16.16 -7.71
C GLU A 272 -15.89 15.16 -7.81
N VAL A 273 -15.82 14.24 -8.79
CA VAL A 273 -16.88 13.25 -9.03
C VAL A 273 -16.97 12.20 -7.91
N LEU A 274 -15.83 11.69 -7.43
CA LEU A 274 -15.84 10.60 -6.44
C LEU A 274 -15.83 11.11 -4.99
N GLY A 275 -15.66 12.41 -4.81
CA GLY A 275 -15.52 13.07 -3.52
C GLY A 275 -14.09 13.12 -2.99
N GLU A 276 -13.81 14.15 -2.20
CA GLU A 276 -12.50 14.39 -1.65
C GLU A 276 -12.11 13.37 -0.56
N ARG A 277 -10.82 13.03 -0.53
CA ARG A 277 -10.20 12.34 0.61
C ARG A 277 -8.73 12.74 0.74
N ARG A 278 -8.31 13.05 1.96
CA ARG A 278 -6.94 13.43 2.26
C ARG A 278 -5.95 12.31 1.91
N GLY A 279 -4.92 12.66 1.14
CA GLY A 279 -3.87 11.74 0.70
C GLY A 279 -4.33 10.60 -0.22
N TRP A 280 -5.60 10.56 -0.68
CA TRP A 280 -6.12 9.46 -1.49
C TRP A 280 -7.21 9.88 -2.48
N THR A 281 -6.99 9.68 -3.78
CA THR A 281 -7.99 9.80 -4.83
C THR A 281 -8.82 8.51 -4.86
N ARG A 282 -10.12 8.64 -4.60
CA ARG A 282 -11.02 7.49 -4.59
C ARG A 282 -10.97 6.77 -5.93
N GLY A 283 -11.04 5.44 -5.89
CA GLY A 283 -11.04 4.59 -7.08
C GLY A 283 -9.77 4.57 -7.94
N VAL A 284 -8.78 5.44 -7.69
CA VAL A 284 -7.52 5.58 -8.45
C VAL A 284 -6.29 5.33 -7.58
N GLY A 285 -6.32 5.66 -6.27
CA GLY A 285 -5.19 5.43 -5.37
C GLY A 285 -4.79 6.60 -4.50
N GLN A 286 -3.68 6.46 -3.78
CA GLN A 286 -3.04 7.55 -3.04
C GLN A 286 -2.94 8.81 -3.92
N LYS A 287 -3.27 9.99 -3.38
CA LYS A 287 -3.07 11.27 -4.05
C LYS A 287 -1.58 11.45 -4.26
N LEU A 288 -1.22 12.10 -5.37
CA LEU A 288 0.07 12.76 -5.46
C LEU A 288 0.16 13.72 -4.26
N PRO A 289 1.30 13.85 -3.58
CA PRO A 289 1.54 15.08 -2.85
C PRO A 289 1.62 16.21 -3.89
N GLN A 290 0.48 16.78 -4.28
CA GLN A 290 0.45 18.20 -4.58
C GLN A 290 0.86 18.85 -3.27
N SER A 291 2.03 19.50 -3.22
CA SER A 291 2.41 20.45 -2.17
C SER A 291 1.68 20.23 -0.84
N ALA A 292 1.91 19.08 -0.21
CA ALA A 292 1.24 18.74 1.04
C ALA A 292 2.04 19.36 2.18
N PHE A 293 2.13 20.69 2.17
CA PHE A 293 2.54 21.53 3.29
C PHE A 293 1.39 22.40 3.81
N ALA A 294 0.14 22.08 3.48
CA ALA A 294 -0.99 22.50 4.29
C ALA A 294 -1.39 21.35 5.24
N SER A 295 -0.90 21.47 6.47
CA SER A 295 -1.38 20.88 7.73
C SER A 295 -1.33 19.35 7.90
N ASP A 296 -0.26 18.87 8.54
CA ASP A 296 -0.29 18.31 9.91
C ASP A 296 1.13 17.84 10.27
N SER A 297 1.63 18.30 11.40
CA SER A 297 2.81 17.74 12.05
C SER A 297 2.42 17.02 13.33
N SER A 298 2.83 15.75 13.45
CA SER A 298 3.61 15.33 14.61
C SER A 298 4.52 14.13 14.28
N SER A 299 5.82 14.43 14.36
CA SER A 299 7.05 13.63 14.56
C SER A 299 7.20 12.24 13.90
N SER A 300 8.25 11.95 13.13
CA SER A 300 9.66 12.05 13.53
C SER A 300 10.59 12.00 12.30
N ASN A 301 11.58 12.89 12.24
CA ASN A 301 12.81 12.86 11.42
C ASN A 301 12.71 12.36 9.97
N SER A 302 12.02 13.12 9.11
CA SER A 302 12.38 13.16 7.70
C SER A 302 12.69 14.61 7.35
N ARG A 303 13.97 14.92 7.12
CA ARG A 303 14.38 16.21 6.56
C ARG A 303 13.56 16.41 5.27
N ARG A 304 12.75 17.47 5.26
CA ARG A 304 11.92 17.89 4.13
C ARG A 304 12.87 18.55 3.14
N TYR A 305 12.87 18.09 1.89
CA TYR A 305 13.61 18.76 0.83
C TYR A 305 12.79 19.94 0.34
N THR A 306 13.40 21.12 0.21
CA THR A 306 12.69 22.30 -0.31
C THR A 306 12.35 22.10 -1.79
N GLU A 307 11.37 22.85 -2.29
CA GLU A 307 11.01 22.81 -3.71
C GLU A 307 12.21 23.16 -4.61
N GLU A 308 13.06 24.07 -4.14
CA GLU A 308 14.35 24.40 -4.75
C GLU A 308 15.32 23.21 -4.74
N GLU A 309 15.46 22.47 -3.64
CA GLU A 309 16.33 21.28 -3.57
C GLU A 309 15.83 20.16 -4.51
N VAL A 310 14.51 19.98 -4.64
CA VAL A 310 13.89 19.01 -5.55
C VAL A 310 14.04 19.43 -7.01
N GLN A 311 13.82 20.72 -7.32
CA GLN A 311 14.02 21.27 -8.67
C GLN A 311 15.50 21.26 -9.06
N GLN A 312 16.42 21.54 -8.14
CA GLN A 312 17.86 21.48 -8.36
C GLN A 312 18.32 20.01 -8.55
N MET A 313 17.70 19.06 -7.85
CA MET A 313 17.86 17.62 -8.13
C MET A 313 17.38 17.29 -9.54
N MET A 314 16.15 17.65 -9.91
CA MET A 314 15.56 17.40 -11.23
C MET A 314 16.34 18.07 -12.37
N ALA A 315 16.85 19.27 -12.15
CA ALA A 315 17.75 19.97 -13.08
C ALA A 315 19.09 19.24 -13.21
N SER A 316 19.65 18.71 -12.11
CA SER A 316 20.88 17.89 -12.17
C SER A 316 20.67 16.54 -12.89
N TYR A 317 19.47 15.95 -12.79
CA TYR A 317 19.09 14.72 -13.50
C TYR A 317 18.85 14.93 -14.99
N THR A 318 18.33 16.11 -15.38
CA THR A 318 17.99 16.42 -16.76
C THR A 318 19.10 17.17 -17.51
N ALA A 319 20.02 17.86 -16.83
CA ALA A 319 21.17 18.54 -17.45
C ALA A 319 22.06 17.64 -18.32
N PRO A 320 22.31 16.36 -17.99
CA PRO A 320 23.01 15.43 -18.88
C PRO A 320 22.18 15.05 -20.12
N LEU A 321 20.85 15.10 -20.04
CA LEU A 321 19.94 14.87 -21.17
C LEU A 321 19.85 16.11 -22.07
N TRP A 322 19.74 17.31 -21.48
CA TRP A 322 19.76 18.58 -22.21
C TRP A 322 21.10 18.87 -22.89
N ARG A 323 22.23 18.49 -22.27
CA ARG A 323 23.56 18.52 -22.92
C ARG A 323 23.67 17.56 -24.10
N LYS A 324 23.00 16.40 -24.05
CA LYS A 324 22.93 15.46 -25.19
C LYS A 324 22.01 15.97 -26.31
N LEU A 325 21.12 16.91 -26.02
CA LEU A 325 20.11 17.45 -26.94
C LEU A 325 20.34 18.93 -27.35
N ASN A 326 21.42 19.58 -26.88
CA ASN A 326 21.82 20.95 -27.22
C ASN A 326 20.75 22.05 -26.95
N MET A 327 20.03 21.98 -25.83
CA MET A 327 19.06 23.01 -25.43
C MET A 327 19.41 23.65 -24.07
N THR A 328 19.14 24.96 -23.92
CA THR A 328 19.39 25.74 -22.69
C THR A 328 18.09 26.03 -21.93
N PRO A 329 18.05 25.88 -20.59
CA PRO A 329 16.89 26.19 -19.77
C PRO A 329 16.70 27.71 -19.56
N PRO A 330 15.46 28.20 -19.42
CA PRO A 330 15.17 29.63 -19.22
C PRO A 330 15.42 30.08 -17.77
N PRO A 331 15.73 31.38 -17.54
CA PRO A 331 15.99 31.89 -16.19
C PRO A 331 14.70 32.28 -15.45
N PHE A 332 14.66 32.08 -14.13
CA PHE A 332 13.62 32.59 -13.24
C PHE A 332 14.21 33.16 -11.95
N ASN A 333 13.62 34.27 -11.48
CA ASN A 333 14.06 35.17 -10.42
C ASN A 333 13.14 35.01 -9.19
N VAL A 334 13.69 34.98 -7.96
CA VAL A 334 12.92 34.87 -6.71
C VAL A 334 13.20 36.09 -5.85
N GLU A 335 12.17 36.90 -5.59
CA GLU A 335 12.15 37.83 -4.47
C GLU A 335 11.48 37.14 -3.28
N ALA A 336 12.13 37.24 -2.13
CA ALA A 336 11.77 36.68 -0.83
C ALA A 336 10.94 37.68 -0.01
N ASP A 337 10.21 37.15 0.98
CA ASP A 337 9.84 37.73 2.29
C ASP A 337 8.73 36.80 2.88
N GLY A 338 8.66 36.38 4.13
CA GLY A 338 9.37 36.62 5.39
C GLY A 338 8.50 36.06 6.53
N ASP A 339 9.15 35.47 7.55
CA ASP A 339 8.83 35.39 8.99
C ASP A 339 7.41 34.94 9.46
N ASP A 340 7.29 33.78 10.11
CA ASP A 340 7.37 33.53 11.58
C ASP A 340 6.14 34.05 12.36
N ASP A 341 5.40 33.11 12.96
CA ASP A 341 5.00 33.15 14.38
C ASP A 341 4.25 31.84 14.73
N ASP A 342 4.86 31.08 15.65
CA ASP A 342 4.30 29.95 16.39
C ASP A 342 3.35 30.47 17.48
N ASP A 343 2.24 29.76 17.73
CA ASP A 343 1.68 29.63 19.08
C ASP A 343 0.83 28.34 19.17
N ASP A 344 1.20 27.53 20.17
CA ASP A 344 0.49 26.36 20.67
C ASP A 344 -0.76 26.76 21.48
N ASP A 345 -1.61 25.77 21.71
CA ASP A 345 -2.58 25.60 22.81
C ASP A 345 -4.08 25.53 22.47
N ASP A 346 -4.64 24.52 23.15
CA ASP A 346 -5.99 24.38 23.69
C ASP A 346 -7.14 23.84 22.84
N ASP A 347 -7.55 22.63 23.25
CA ASP A 347 -8.88 22.36 23.80
C ASP A 347 -10.05 23.16 23.21
N GLU A 348 -10.94 22.48 22.48
CA GLU A 348 -12.36 22.77 22.62
C GLU A 348 -13.17 21.47 22.69
N GLU A 349 -13.71 21.26 23.90
CA GLU A 349 -15.00 20.62 24.17
C GLU A 349 -16.16 21.33 23.44
N ASP A 350 -17.32 20.66 23.50
CA ASP A 350 -18.68 21.09 23.13
C ASP A 350 -19.00 21.12 21.62
N ASN A 351 -20.06 20.47 21.11
CA ASN A 351 -21.34 20.04 21.69
C ASN A 351 -21.96 18.91 20.85
#